data_AF-A0A8J1UKW4-F1
#
_entry.id   AF-A0A8J1UKW4-F1
#
_cell.length_a   1.000
_cell.length_b   1.000
_cell.length_c   1.000
_cell.angle_alpha   90.00
_cell.angle_beta   90.00
_cell.angle_gamma   90.00
#
_symmetry.space_group_name_H-M   'P 1'
#
loop_
_entity.id
_entity.type
_entity.pdbx_description
1 polymer ?
#
loop_
_entity_poly.entity_id
_entity_poly.type
_entity_poly.pdbx_seq_one_letter_code
_entity_poly.pdbx_strand_id
1 'polypeptide(L)'
;MVAFAINITEKGRQRLGQVAAGFHVLLAVFGVAVVLMGVYLRSKIEVRFGVLVDYDHYNLLPHMLISVGCTLIFLHAVGAKMCYDCSFFYTRQRFESVMVLYMVIMLTFQIIILAAASMCFSHTHMLRHSFNHGIINSLKNYKNSLHLKRTIDALHLDYNCCGNGSYTDWFKVSWIRNDFLDLESSQVQAKMKNNKYYTDDVPFSCCDPMSPRPCIHQGVHSFNMHPNYDKTKVTLYKNGCSKQIMLFFEKLLSVFGRSIFTSSIVEWIVLLQMRYLQTSIFTARMSGMARGSAPGYLMDECPFRCCDGICCCCRCCGCDGLCCILYG
;
A
#
# COMPACT_ATOMS: atom_id res chain seq x y z
N MET A 1 -34.28 -12.95 21.19
CA MET A 1 -34.69 -11.78 20.36
C MET A 1 -33.49 -11.38 19.53
N VAL A 2 -33.61 -11.39 18.20
CA VAL A 2 -32.53 -11.01 17.27
C VAL A 2 -32.51 -9.49 17.07
N ALA A 3 -31.34 -8.90 16.80
CA ALA A 3 -31.22 -7.46 16.58
C ALA A 3 -31.04 -7.09 15.10
N PHE A 4 -31.62 -5.95 14.70
CA PHE A 4 -31.62 -5.44 13.32
C PHE A 4 -32.20 -6.42 12.30
N ALA A 5 -33.33 -7.05 12.65
CA ALA A 5 -34.00 -7.98 11.75
C ALA A 5 -34.72 -7.26 10.61
N ILE A 6 -34.57 -7.79 9.40
CA ILE A 6 -35.28 -7.35 8.20
C ILE A 6 -35.93 -8.60 7.59
N ASN A 7 -37.22 -8.52 7.26
CA ASN A 7 -37.90 -9.64 6.61
C ASN A 7 -37.53 -9.69 5.12
N ILE A 8 -36.92 -10.79 4.67
CA ILE A 8 -36.39 -10.93 3.30
C ILE A 8 -37.19 -11.98 2.55
N THR A 9 -37.72 -11.60 1.38
CA THR A 9 -38.41 -12.51 0.46
C THR A 9 -37.40 -13.38 -0.30
N GLU A 10 -37.85 -14.47 -0.92
CA GLU A 10 -36.97 -15.31 -1.76
C GLU A 10 -36.31 -14.52 -2.91
N LYS A 11 -37.07 -13.64 -3.57
CA LYS A 11 -36.53 -12.73 -4.60
C LYS A 11 -35.52 -11.74 -4.00
N GLY A 12 -35.73 -11.31 -2.75
CA GLY A 12 -34.79 -10.49 -1.99
C GLY A 12 -33.46 -11.22 -1.74
N ARG A 13 -33.51 -12.47 -1.27
CA ARG A 13 -32.31 -13.32 -1.07
C ARG A 13 -31.55 -13.54 -2.36
N GLN A 14 -32.27 -13.79 -3.46
CA GLN A 14 -31.66 -13.96 -4.78
C GLN A 14 -30.90 -12.70 -5.21
N ARG A 15 -31.53 -11.52 -5.13
CA ARG A 15 -30.87 -10.25 -5.47
C ARG A 15 -29.68 -9.96 -4.56
N LEU A 16 -29.83 -10.17 -3.25
CA LEU A 16 -28.78 -9.96 -2.27
C LEU A 16 -27.54 -10.82 -2.56
N GLY A 17 -27.73 -12.11 -2.84
CA GLY A 17 -26.63 -13.01 -3.21
C GLY A 17 -25.96 -12.64 -4.54
N GLN A 18 -26.73 -12.23 -5.55
CA GLN A 18 -26.17 -11.79 -6.84
C GLN A 18 -25.36 -10.50 -6.72
N VAL A 19 -25.85 -9.52 -5.95
CA VAL A 19 -25.14 -8.26 -5.68
C VAL A 19 -23.85 -8.52 -4.90
N ALA A 20 -23.91 -9.34 -3.84
CA ALA A 20 -22.73 -9.74 -3.08
C ALA A 20 -21.71 -10.47 -3.96
N ALA A 21 -22.15 -11.36 -4.84
CA ALA A 21 -21.28 -12.04 -5.80
C ALA A 21 -20.61 -11.04 -6.76
N GLY A 22 -21.33 -10.03 -7.24
CA GLY A 22 -20.78 -8.96 -8.07
C GLY A 22 -19.69 -8.14 -7.36
N PHE A 23 -19.90 -7.79 -6.09
CA PHE A 23 -18.87 -7.11 -5.28
C PHE A 23 -17.63 -7.98 -5.04
N HIS A 24 -17.80 -9.30 -4.81
CA HIS A 24 -16.67 -10.22 -4.76
C HIS A 24 -15.89 -10.25 -6.08
N VAL A 25 -16.56 -10.28 -7.24
CA VAL A 25 -15.88 -10.21 -8.54
C VAL A 25 -15.09 -8.91 -8.68
N LEU A 26 -15.65 -7.77 -8.27
CA LEU A 26 -14.95 -6.48 -8.27
C LEU A 26 -13.69 -6.50 -7.41
N LEU A 27 -13.77 -7.06 -6.20
CA LEU A 27 -12.63 -7.21 -5.29
C LEU A 27 -11.58 -8.20 -5.82
N ALA A 28 -11.99 -9.26 -6.51
CA ALA A 28 -11.07 -10.17 -7.20
C ALA A 28 -10.28 -9.46 -8.31
N VAL A 29 -10.93 -8.59 -9.09
CA VAL A 29 -10.27 -7.76 -10.12
C VAL A 29 -9.26 -6.81 -9.47
N PHE A 30 -9.57 -6.23 -8.32
CA PHE A 30 -8.59 -5.46 -7.54
C PHE A 30 -7.39 -6.32 -7.13
N GLY A 31 -7.61 -7.56 -6.70
CA GLY A 31 -6.55 -8.53 -6.45
C GLY A 31 -5.64 -8.77 -7.67
N VAL A 32 -6.20 -8.88 -8.87
CA VAL A 32 -5.42 -8.99 -10.13
C VAL A 32 -4.55 -7.75 -10.34
N ALA A 33 -5.09 -6.54 -10.13
CA ALA A 33 -4.30 -5.32 -10.25
C ALA A 33 -3.12 -5.28 -9.25
N VAL A 34 -3.31 -5.78 -8.03
CA VAL A 34 -2.24 -5.91 -7.03
C VAL A 34 -1.15 -6.89 -7.48
N VAL A 35 -1.54 -8.05 -8.05
CA VAL A 35 -0.56 -9.01 -8.61
C VAL A 35 0.22 -8.38 -9.76
N LEU A 36 -0.45 -7.71 -10.70
CA LEU A 36 0.19 -7.04 -11.83
C LEU A 36 1.17 -5.96 -11.36
N MET A 37 0.82 -5.19 -10.34
CA MET A 37 1.72 -4.23 -9.71
C MET A 37 2.93 -4.92 -9.07
N GLY A 38 2.71 -6.04 -8.36
CA GLY A 38 3.79 -6.83 -7.78
C GLY A 38 4.77 -7.37 -8.82
N VAL A 39 4.26 -7.89 -9.94
CA VAL A 39 5.07 -8.34 -11.09
C VAL A 39 5.82 -7.17 -11.72
N TYR A 40 5.14 -6.03 -11.94
CA TYR A 40 5.76 -4.82 -12.49
C TYR A 40 6.92 -4.33 -11.61
N LEU A 41 6.70 -4.25 -10.29
CA LEU A 41 7.74 -3.87 -9.34
C LEU A 41 8.89 -4.87 -9.35
N ARG A 42 8.61 -6.17 -9.40
CA ARG A 42 9.64 -7.19 -9.56
C ARG A 42 10.47 -6.95 -10.82
N SER A 43 9.84 -6.80 -11.99
CA SER A 43 10.57 -6.59 -13.25
C SER A 43 11.40 -5.31 -13.24
N LYS A 44 10.89 -4.22 -12.66
CA LYS A 44 11.65 -2.97 -12.54
C LYS A 44 12.81 -3.09 -11.55
N ILE A 45 12.59 -3.78 -10.43
CA ILE A 45 13.61 -4.00 -9.41
C ILE A 45 14.67 -4.98 -9.92
N GLU A 46 14.31 -6.05 -10.61
CA GLU A 46 15.25 -7.04 -11.15
C GLU A 46 16.09 -6.45 -12.29
N VAL A 47 15.49 -5.66 -13.20
CA VAL A 47 16.23 -5.05 -14.31
C VAL A 47 17.16 -3.93 -13.82
N ARG A 48 16.73 -3.12 -12.84
CA ARG A 48 17.55 -2.00 -12.33
C ARG A 48 18.48 -2.44 -11.21
N PHE A 49 18.00 -3.23 -10.27
CA PHE A 49 18.68 -3.69 -9.04
C PHE A 49 19.07 -5.18 -9.02
N GLY A 50 18.83 -5.98 -10.07
CA GLY A 50 19.42 -7.32 -10.20
C GLY A 50 20.92 -7.28 -10.49
N VAL A 51 21.39 -6.18 -11.06
CA VAL A 51 22.83 -5.80 -11.11
C VAL A 51 23.25 -5.05 -9.83
N LEU A 52 22.24 -4.59 -9.06
CA LEU A 52 22.09 -3.74 -7.84
C LEU A 52 22.57 -4.21 -6.44
N VAL A 53 22.45 -5.48 -6.04
CA VAL A 53 22.59 -5.71 -4.58
C VAL A 53 22.80 -7.15 -4.12
N ASP A 54 23.85 -7.35 -3.33
CA ASP A 54 23.92 -8.29 -2.19
C ASP A 54 23.02 -7.77 -1.03
N TYR A 55 21.72 -7.52 -1.29
CA TYR A 55 20.73 -7.27 -0.22
C TYR A 55 19.79 -8.46 -0.20
N ASP A 56 19.84 -9.27 0.85
CA ASP A 56 19.08 -10.52 0.92
C ASP A 56 17.54 -10.38 0.86
N HIS A 57 17.00 -9.15 0.86
CA HIS A 57 15.57 -8.90 1.08
C HIS A 57 14.88 -8.00 0.03
N TYR A 58 15.51 -7.65 -1.10
CA TYR A 58 14.86 -6.78 -2.11
C TYR A 58 13.61 -7.43 -2.76
N ASN A 59 13.56 -8.76 -2.77
CA ASN A 59 12.46 -9.55 -3.30
C ASN A 59 11.22 -9.59 -2.38
N LEU A 60 11.36 -9.16 -1.11
CA LEU A 60 10.29 -9.27 -0.12
C LEU A 60 9.03 -8.50 -0.53
N LEU A 61 9.17 -7.23 -0.92
CA LEU A 61 8.01 -6.39 -1.26
C LEU A 61 7.25 -6.90 -2.51
N PRO A 62 7.90 -7.19 -3.64
CA PRO A 62 7.21 -7.77 -4.79
C PRO A 62 6.55 -9.12 -4.49
N HIS A 63 7.22 -10.02 -3.75
CA HIS A 63 6.63 -11.30 -3.38
C HIS A 63 5.43 -11.16 -2.44
N MET A 64 5.48 -10.23 -1.47
CA MET A 64 4.35 -9.94 -0.59
C MET A 64 3.14 -9.46 -1.38
N LEU A 65 3.33 -8.53 -2.33
CA LEU A 65 2.24 -8.04 -3.18
C LEU A 65 1.63 -9.15 -4.05
N ILE A 66 2.47 -9.98 -4.67
CA ILE A 66 2.00 -11.12 -5.48
C ILE A 66 1.24 -12.12 -4.60
N SER A 67 1.77 -12.46 -3.43
CA SER A 67 1.15 -13.41 -2.49
C SER A 67 -0.21 -12.92 -1.99
N VAL A 68 -0.28 -11.66 -1.51
CA VAL A 68 -1.53 -11.05 -1.05
C VAL A 68 -2.53 -10.92 -2.19
N GLY A 69 -2.09 -10.49 -3.38
CA GLY A 69 -2.94 -10.39 -4.57
C GLY A 69 -3.53 -11.74 -4.98
N CYS A 70 -2.73 -12.80 -5.02
CA CYS A 70 -3.21 -14.16 -5.30
C CYS A 70 -4.21 -14.65 -4.24
N THR A 71 -3.94 -14.36 -2.97
CA THR A 71 -4.84 -14.73 -1.85
C THR A 71 -6.19 -14.01 -1.98
N LEU A 72 -6.18 -12.71 -2.30
CA LEU A 72 -7.39 -11.93 -2.58
C LEU A 72 -8.19 -12.52 -3.74
N ILE A 73 -7.54 -12.82 -4.87
CA ILE A 73 -8.20 -13.43 -6.03
C ILE A 73 -8.88 -14.74 -5.64
N PHE A 74 -8.16 -15.63 -4.94
CA PHE A 74 -8.69 -16.91 -4.52
C PHE A 74 -9.89 -16.75 -3.57
N LEU A 75 -9.73 -15.98 -2.49
CA LEU A 75 -10.78 -15.78 -1.48
C LEU A 75 -12.04 -15.15 -2.08
N HIS A 76 -11.90 -14.12 -2.92
CA HIS A 76 -13.06 -13.48 -3.54
C HIS A 76 -13.65 -14.30 -4.69
N ALA A 77 -12.89 -15.11 -5.42
CA ALA A 77 -13.45 -16.03 -6.40
C ALA A 77 -14.32 -17.11 -5.74
N VAL A 78 -13.86 -17.67 -4.61
CA VAL A 78 -14.64 -18.57 -3.77
C VAL A 78 -15.89 -17.87 -3.23
N GLY A 79 -15.75 -16.64 -2.70
CA GLY A 79 -16.87 -15.83 -2.23
C GLY A 79 -17.91 -15.52 -3.30
N ALA A 80 -17.48 -15.15 -4.50
CA ALA A 80 -18.35 -14.91 -5.64
C ALA A 80 -19.16 -16.17 -5.99
N LYS A 81 -18.50 -17.32 -6.10
CA LYS A 81 -19.18 -18.59 -6.39
C LYS A 81 -20.16 -18.97 -5.29
N MET A 82 -19.74 -18.79 -4.03
CA MET A 82 -20.55 -19.11 -2.86
C MET A 82 -21.81 -18.24 -2.79
N CYS A 83 -21.67 -16.92 -2.93
CA CYS A 83 -22.79 -15.98 -2.91
C CYS A 83 -23.75 -16.21 -4.09
N TYR A 84 -23.20 -16.50 -5.28
CA TYR A 84 -24.00 -16.80 -6.46
C TYR A 84 -24.81 -18.10 -6.28
N ASP A 85 -24.20 -19.17 -5.78
CA ASP A 85 -24.91 -20.43 -5.54
C ASP A 85 -25.94 -20.31 -4.42
N CYS A 86 -25.64 -19.53 -3.36
CA CYS A 86 -26.60 -19.24 -2.29
C CYS A 86 -27.79 -18.39 -2.76
N SER A 87 -27.62 -17.61 -3.83
CA SER A 87 -28.69 -16.79 -4.40
C SER A 87 -29.85 -17.62 -4.94
N PHE A 88 -29.59 -18.85 -5.43
CA PHE A 88 -30.63 -19.73 -5.95
C PHE A 88 -31.01 -20.83 -4.96
N PHE A 89 -32.31 -21.05 -4.81
CA PHE A 89 -32.87 -22.07 -3.92
C PHE A 89 -32.31 -23.49 -4.16
N TYR A 90 -32.15 -23.89 -5.42
CA TYR A 90 -31.72 -25.26 -5.75
C TYR A 90 -30.25 -25.54 -5.45
N THR A 91 -29.40 -24.50 -5.39
CA THR A 91 -27.95 -24.65 -5.23
C THR A 91 -27.44 -24.22 -3.85
N ARG A 92 -28.22 -23.45 -3.07
CA ARG A 92 -27.78 -22.88 -1.79
C ARG A 92 -27.37 -23.89 -0.72
N GLN A 93 -28.00 -25.07 -0.72
CA GLN A 93 -27.73 -26.11 0.28
C GLN A 93 -26.26 -26.56 0.27
N ARG A 94 -25.56 -26.42 -0.87
CA ARG A 94 -24.15 -26.78 -1.02
C ARG A 94 -23.22 -25.97 -0.10
N PHE A 95 -23.52 -24.69 0.10
CA PHE A 95 -22.62 -23.75 0.76
C PHE A 95 -23.16 -23.12 2.03
N GLU A 96 -24.46 -23.28 2.32
CA GLU A 96 -25.12 -22.72 3.51
C GLU A 96 -24.34 -22.97 4.81
N SER A 97 -23.91 -24.22 5.05
CA SER A 97 -23.21 -24.61 6.28
C SER A 97 -21.79 -24.05 6.42
N VAL A 98 -21.15 -23.66 5.31
CA VAL A 98 -19.77 -23.14 5.32
C VAL A 98 -19.70 -21.61 5.21
N MET A 99 -20.83 -20.93 4.96
CA MET A 99 -20.87 -19.46 4.85
C MET A 99 -20.33 -18.75 6.09
N VAL A 100 -20.67 -19.24 7.29
CA VAL A 100 -20.20 -18.62 8.55
C VAL A 100 -18.70 -18.73 8.69
N LEU A 101 -18.13 -19.91 8.41
CA LEU A 101 -16.68 -20.12 8.44
C LEU A 101 -15.96 -19.19 7.45
N TYR A 102 -16.49 -19.06 6.23
CA TYR A 102 -15.94 -18.14 5.24
C TYR A 102 -15.98 -16.68 5.71
N MET A 103 -17.10 -16.21 6.28
CA MET A 103 -17.21 -14.85 6.81
C MET A 103 -16.18 -14.58 7.92
N VAL A 104 -15.91 -15.56 8.79
CA VAL A 104 -14.87 -15.45 9.83
C VAL A 104 -13.47 -15.37 9.20
N ILE A 105 -13.18 -16.16 8.16
CA ILE A 105 -11.90 -16.10 7.44
C ILE A 105 -11.72 -14.72 6.77
N MET A 106 -12.74 -14.19 6.13
CA MET A 106 -12.67 -12.87 5.47
C MET A 106 -12.50 -11.75 6.50
N LEU A 107 -13.22 -11.80 7.62
CA LEU A 107 -13.08 -10.82 8.70
C LEU A 107 -11.68 -10.83 9.31
N THR A 108 -11.11 -12.01 9.58
CA THR A 108 -9.75 -12.11 10.13
C THR A 108 -8.71 -11.59 9.13
N PHE A 109 -8.82 -11.95 7.86
CA PHE A 109 -7.96 -11.43 6.80
C PHE A 109 -8.05 -9.90 6.69
N GLN A 110 -9.25 -9.34 6.75
CA GLN A 110 -9.49 -7.89 6.72
C GLN A 110 -8.83 -7.16 7.90
N ILE A 111 -8.92 -7.72 9.11
CA ILE A 111 -8.25 -7.16 10.30
C ILE A 111 -6.73 -7.18 10.12
N ILE A 112 -6.17 -8.28 9.61
CA ILE A 112 -4.71 -8.40 9.36
C ILE A 112 -4.24 -7.35 8.36
N ILE A 113 -4.96 -7.16 7.24
CA ILE A 113 -4.60 -6.17 6.22
C ILE A 113 -4.67 -4.74 6.77
N LEU A 114 -5.69 -4.41 7.56
CA LEU A 114 -5.80 -3.09 8.20
C LEU A 114 -4.69 -2.84 9.23
N ALA A 115 -4.32 -3.86 10.01
CA ALA A 115 -3.21 -3.77 10.96
C ALA A 115 -1.86 -3.59 10.24
N ALA A 116 -1.63 -4.33 9.16
CA ALA A 116 -0.43 -4.17 8.34
C ALA A 116 -0.35 -2.78 7.69
N ALA A 117 -1.48 -2.29 7.16
CA ALA A 117 -1.56 -0.96 6.58
C ALA A 117 -1.28 0.13 7.61
N SER A 118 -1.92 0.08 8.79
CA SER A 118 -1.70 1.07 9.85
C SER A 118 -0.26 1.09 10.34
N MET A 119 0.38 -0.08 10.47
CA MET A 119 1.79 -0.20 10.82
C MET A 119 2.70 0.43 9.75
N CYS A 120 2.38 0.24 8.47
CA CYS A 120 3.13 0.87 7.37
C CYS A 120 3.04 2.40 7.42
N PHE A 121 1.85 2.95 7.70
CA PHE A 121 1.65 4.39 7.84
C PHE A 121 2.36 4.99 9.05
N SER A 122 2.33 4.31 10.20
CA SER A 122 2.97 4.82 11.43
C SER A 122 4.50 4.84 11.34
N HIS A 123 5.11 3.95 10.56
CA HIS A 123 6.57 3.85 10.42
C HIS A 123 7.17 4.74 9.33
N THR A 124 6.37 5.61 8.70
CA THR A 124 6.83 6.55 7.66
C THR A 124 7.96 7.48 8.14
N HIS A 125 7.95 7.88 9.42
CA HIS A 125 9.03 8.68 10.00
C HIS A 125 10.36 7.90 10.07
N MET A 126 10.30 6.61 10.43
CA MET A 126 11.48 5.74 10.49
C MET A 126 12.09 5.54 9.09
N LEU A 127 11.24 5.42 8.06
CA LEU A 127 11.70 5.36 6.67
C LEU A 127 12.51 6.60 6.30
N ARG A 128 12.06 7.80 6.66
CA ARG A 128 12.79 9.05 6.37
C ARG A 128 14.17 9.09 7.01
N HIS A 129 14.28 8.66 8.26
CA HIS A 129 15.57 8.57 8.95
C HIS A 129 16.50 7.55 8.26
N SER A 130 15.96 6.37 7.93
CA SER A 130 16.71 5.32 7.23
C SER A 130 17.19 5.75 5.85
N PHE A 131 16.37 6.48 5.07
CA PHE A 131 16.81 7.01 3.77
C PHE A 131 17.92 8.04 3.91
N ASN A 132 17.82 8.98 4.86
CA ASN A 132 18.87 9.96 5.11
C ASN A 132 20.21 9.28 5.45
N HIS A 133 20.20 8.36 6.41
CA HIS A 133 21.40 7.63 6.81
C HIS A 133 21.94 6.74 5.69
N GLY A 134 21.06 6.03 4.99
CA GLY A 134 21.40 5.16 3.87
C GLY A 134 22.09 5.93 2.76
N ILE A 135 21.53 7.05 2.30
CA ILE A 135 22.14 7.87 1.24
C ILE A 135 23.48 8.44 1.70
N ILE A 136 23.58 9.01 2.91
CA ILE A 136 24.85 9.52 3.42
C ILE A 136 25.94 8.43 3.44
N ASN A 137 25.59 7.22 3.88
CA ASN A 137 26.52 6.10 3.89
C ASN A 137 26.90 5.66 2.47
N SER A 138 25.94 5.69 1.54
CA SER A 138 26.18 5.39 0.14
C SER A 138 27.12 6.41 -0.53
N LEU A 139 26.97 7.70 -0.23
CA LEU A 139 27.88 8.75 -0.70
C LEU A 139 29.31 8.47 -0.22
N LYS A 140 29.50 8.12 1.06
CA LYS A 140 30.82 7.81 1.64
C LYS A 140 31.51 6.62 0.97
N ASN A 141 30.72 5.62 0.55
CA ASN A 141 31.23 4.41 -0.08
C ASN A 141 31.19 4.43 -1.61
N TYR A 142 30.71 5.52 -2.21
CA TYR A 142 30.52 5.67 -3.65
C TYR A 142 31.75 5.29 -4.47
N LYS A 143 32.94 5.67 -3.99
CA LYS A 143 34.21 5.39 -4.68
C LYS A 143 34.72 3.96 -4.52
N ASN A 144 34.22 3.25 -3.51
CA ASN A 144 34.71 1.92 -3.12
C ASN A 144 33.98 0.79 -3.86
N SER A 145 32.85 1.08 -4.52
CA SER A 145 31.99 0.08 -5.14
C SER A 145 31.40 0.58 -6.45
N LEU A 146 31.75 -0.07 -7.57
CA LEU A 146 31.16 0.22 -8.89
C LEU A 146 29.65 0.03 -8.88
N HIS A 147 29.23 -0.99 -8.15
CA HIS A 147 27.85 -1.31 -7.88
C HIS A 147 27.11 -0.09 -7.29
N LEU A 148 27.61 0.40 -6.15
CA LEU A 148 27.03 1.52 -5.43
C LEU A 148 27.07 2.82 -6.25
N LYS A 149 28.14 3.04 -7.01
CA LYS A 149 28.25 4.15 -7.96
C LYS A 149 27.12 4.15 -8.96
N ARG A 150 26.85 3.02 -9.63
CA ARG A 150 25.75 2.90 -10.61
C ARG A 150 24.39 3.16 -9.95
N THR A 151 24.17 2.67 -8.73
CA THR A 151 22.92 2.90 -7.99
C THR A 151 22.70 4.38 -7.72
N ILE A 152 23.72 5.08 -7.22
CA ILE A 152 23.62 6.50 -6.89
C ILE A 152 23.52 7.37 -8.16
N ASP A 153 24.25 7.02 -9.22
CA ASP A 153 24.18 7.72 -10.50
C ASP A 153 22.77 7.57 -11.11
N ALA A 154 22.19 6.37 -11.09
CA ALA A 154 20.81 6.14 -11.53
C ALA A 154 19.79 6.89 -10.65
N LEU A 155 19.98 6.90 -9.33
CA LEU A 155 19.13 7.63 -8.39
C LEU A 155 19.07 9.13 -8.73
N HIS A 156 20.22 9.75 -8.97
CA HIS A 156 20.28 11.17 -9.33
C HIS A 156 19.50 11.48 -10.62
N LEU A 157 19.67 10.63 -11.63
CA LEU A 157 19.05 10.79 -12.95
C LEU A 157 17.55 10.48 -12.93
N ASP A 158 17.12 9.42 -12.25
CA ASP A 158 15.71 9.00 -12.19
C ASP A 158 14.85 9.98 -11.37
N TYR A 159 15.42 10.61 -10.34
CA TYR A 159 14.68 11.47 -9.39
C TYR A 159 15.07 12.95 -9.47
N ASN A 160 15.86 13.35 -10.47
CA ASN A 160 16.29 14.73 -10.67
C ASN A 160 16.82 15.38 -9.38
N CYS A 161 17.74 14.68 -8.72
CA CYS A 161 18.26 15.03 -7.40
C CYS A 161 19.79 14.90 -7.34
N CYS A 162 20.42 15.55 -6.37
CA CYS A 162 21.86 15.43 -6.13
C CYS A 162 22.18 15.42 -4.63
N GLY A 163 23.00 14.45 -4.21
CA GLY A 163 23.41 14.30 -2.81
C GLY A 163 22.26 13.88 -1.89
N ASN A 164 22.45 14.01 -0.57
CA ASN A 164 21.41 13.64 0.40
C ASN A 164 20.37 14.74 0.56
N GLY A 165 20.83 15.91 1.01
CA GLY A 165 20.04 17.14 1.14
C GLY A 165 20.30 18.13 0.01
N SER A 166 21.51 18.15 -0.55
CA SER A 166 21.91 19.00 -1.67
C SER A 166 23.19 18.50 -2.32
N TYR A 167 23.52 19.02 -3.51
CA TYR A 167 24.76 18.73 -4.22
C TYR A 167 26.02 19.04 -3.39
N THR A 168 25.93 19.97 -2.45
CA THR A 168 27.06 20.35 -1.56
C THR A 168 27.48 19.23 -0.60
N ASP A 169 26.66 18.19 -0.44
CA ASP A 169 27.04 17.02 0.35
C ASP A 169 28.21 16.25 -0.26
N TRP A 170 28.39 16.31 -1.59
CA TRP A 170 29.54 15.72 -2.28
C TRP A 170 30.87 16.38 -1.87
N PHE A 171 30.86 17.67 -1.52
CA PHE A 171 32.06 18.40 -1.12
C PHE A 171 32.59 17.97 0.26
N LYS A 172 31.73 17.33 1.05
CA LYS A 172 32.06 16.80 2.38
C LYS A 172 32.57 15.36 2.33
N VAL A 173 32.59 14.74 1.15
CA VAL A 173 32.94 13.34 0.97
C VAL A 173 34.11 13.20 0.00
N SER A 174 35.09 12.38 0.36
CA SER A 174 36.16 12.02 -0.57
C SER A 174 35.70 10.92 -1.51
N TRP A 175 35.03 11.32 -2.59
CA TRP A 175 34.34 10.42 -3.53
C TRP A 175 35.16 10.07 -4.79
N ILE A 176 36.31 10.69 -4.99
CA ILE A 176 37.26 10.35 -6.07
C ILE A 176 38.31 9.38 -5.51
N ARG A 177 38.62 8.31 -6.26
CA ARG A 177 39.70 7.38 -5.91
C ARG A 177 41.06 8.02 -6.17
N ASN A 178 42.02 7.73 -5.30
CA ASN A 178 43.38 8.26 -5.41
C ASN A 178 44.07 7.84 -6.72
N ASP A 179 43.69 6.69 -7.28
CA ASP A 179 44.23 6.17 -8.55
C ASP A 179 43.91 7.05 -9.76
N PHE A 180 42.97 7.99 -9.63
CA PHE A 180 42.63 8.98 -10.66
C PHE A 180 43.23 10.36 -10.38
N LEU A 181 44.05 10.50 -9.35
CA LEU A 181 44.65 11.75 -8.92
C LEU A 181 46.16 11.70 -9.11
N ASP A 182 46.72 12.78 -9.65
CA ASP A 182 48.15 13.02 -9.59
C ASP A 182 48.52 13.52 -8.19
N LEU A 183 48.97 12.59 -7.34
CA LEU A 183 49.32 12.87 -5.94
C LEU A 183 50.60 13.71 -5.80
N GLU A 184 51.40 13.85 -6.86
CA GLU A 184 52.62 14.66 -6.87
C GLU A 184 52.33 16.13 -7.17
N SER A 185 51.16 16.44 -7.76
CA SER A 185 50.72 17.80 -8.05
C SER A 185 50.48 18.61 -6.77
N SER A 186 51.08 19.80 -6.69
CA SER A 186 50.90 20.75 -5.60
C SER A 186 49.44 21.18 -5.41
N GLN A 187 48.65 21.20 -6.49
CA GLN A 187 47.22 21.55 -6.45
C GLN A 187 46.39 20.44 -5.79
N VAL A 188 46.73 19.18 -6.03
CA VAL A 188 46.06 18.02 -5.42
C VAL A 188 46.44 17.93 -3.95
N GLN A 189 47.72 18.10 -3.62
CA GLN A 189 48.21 18.08 -2.24
C GLN A 189 47.55 19.17 -1.38
N ALA A 190 47.31 20.36 -1.93
CA ALA A 190 46.60 21.44 -1.22
C ALA A 190 45.15 21.08 -0.82
N LYS A 191 44.53 20.12 -1.51
CA LYS A 191 43.16 19.65 -1.29
C LYS A 191 43.08 18.33 -0.51
N MET A 192 44.22 17.75 -0.13
CA MET A 192 44.30 16.51 0.64
C MET A 192 44.19 16.78 2.15
N LYS A 193 43.36 15.98 2.84
CA LYS A 193 43.26 15.98 4.31
C LYS A 193 43.19 14.53 4.81
N ASN A 194 44.13 14.10 5.64
CA ASN A 194 44.20 12.74 6.19
C ASN A 194 44.09 11.65 5.10
N ASN A 195 44.91 11.74 4.04
CA ASN A 195 44.89 10.86 2.87
C ASN A 195 43.56 10.80 2.09
N LYS A 196 42.69 11.79 2.29
CA LYS A 196 41.41 11.93 1.58
C LYS A 196 41.40 13.23 0.79
N TYR A 197 41.11 13.12 -0.50
CA TYR A 197 40.94 14.25 -1.40
C TYR A 197 39.53 14.82 -1.28
N TYR A 198 39.41 16.13 -1.05
CA TYR A 198 38.15 16.87 -1.01
C TYR A 198 38.16 18.00 -2.03
N THR A 199 37.05 18.19 -2.72
CA THR A 199 36.96 19.13 -3.83
C THR A 199 35.53 19.65 -3.96
N ASP A 200 35.35 20.76 -4.66
CA ASP A 200 34.05 21.34 -5.01
C ASP A 200 33.46 20.71 -6.28
N ASP A 201 33.72 19.42 -6.50
CA ASP A 201 33.25 18.64 -7.64
C ASP A 201 32.09 17.72 -7.24
N VAL A 202 31.22 17.43 -8.19
CA VAL A 202 30.14 16.43 -8.08
C VAL A 202 30.20 15.42 -9.22
N PRO A 203 29.59 14.23 -9.07
CA PRO A 203 29.45 13.29 -10.18
C PRO A 203 28.61 13.86 -11.32
N PHE A 204 28.93 13.49 -12.56
CA PHE A 204 28.20 13.93 -13.76
C PHE A 204 26.69 13.63 -13.69
N SER A 205 26.27 12.57 -13.00
CA SER A 205 24.86 12.24 -12.81
C SER A 205 24.04 13.33 -12.10
N CYS A 206 24.70 14.28 -11.42
CA CYS A 206 24.03 15.43 -10.77
C CYS A 206 23.69 16.57 -11.73
N CYS A 207 24.11 16.49 -13.00
CA CYS A 207 23.84 17.50 -14.00
C CYS A 207 22.36 17.60 -14.34
N ASP A 208 21.82 18.83 -14.31
CA ASP A 208 20.45 19.09 -14.71
C ASP A 208 20.39 19.37 -16.24
N PRO A 209 19.78 18.47 -17.04
CA PRO A 209 19.70 18.61 -18.49
C PRO A 209 18.84 19.81 -18.92
N MET A 210 18.01 20.37 -18.03
CA MET A 210 17.22 21.57 -18.28
C MET A 210 18.03 22.86 -18.12
N SER A 211 19.29 22.77 -17.71
CA SER A 211 20.16 23.93 -17.59
C SER A 211 20.44 24.54 -18.96
N PRO A 212 20.38 25.87 -19.11
CA PRO A 212 20.55 26.56 -20.41
C PRO A 212 22.00 26.57 -20.93
N ARG A 213 22.92 25.91 -20.21
CA ARG A 213 24.37 25.88 -20.52
C ARG A 213 24.94 24.50 -20.21
N PRO A 214 26.12 24.16 -20.76
CA PRO A 214 26.82 22.92 -20.42
C PRO A 214 26.97 22.74 -18.91
N CYS A 215 26.84 21.50 -18.46
CA CYS A 215 26.89 21.21 -17.04
C CYS A 215 28.29 21.46 -16.46
N ILE A 216 28.34 22.27 -15.42
CA ILE A 216 29.52 22.51 -14.59
C ILE A 216 29.42 21.64 -13.34
N HIS A 217 30.10 20.50 -13.39
CA HIS A 217 30.18 19.55 -12.28
C HIS A 217 31.58 19.50 -11.63
N GLN A 218 32.56 20.20 -12.21
CA GLN A 218 33.91 20.37 -11.66
C GLN A 218 34.14 21.84 -11.32
N GLY A 219 34.73 22.11 -10.16
CA GLY A 219 35.01 23.46 -9.72
C GLY A 219 33.75 24.29 -9.58
N VAL A 220 32.66 23.71 -9.03
CA VAL A 220 31.30 24.30 -9.07
C VAL A 220 31.27 25.72 -8.50
N HIS A 221 32.17 26.05 -7.57
CA HIS A 221 32.26 27.38 -6.96
C HIS A 221 33.52 28.16 -7.36
N SER A 222 34.31 27.65 -8.30
CA SER A 222 35.58 28.24 -8.71
C SER A 222 35.41 29.30 -9.80
N PHE A 223 35.73 30.56 -9.49
CA PHE A 223 35.57 31.71 -10.40
C PHE A 223 36.55 31.67 -11.58
N ASN A 224 37.79 31.27 -11.33
CA ASN A 224 38.85 31.28 -12.34
C ASN A 224 38.63 30.25 -13.45
N MET A 225 37.89 29.18 -13.16
CA MET A 225 37.60 28.11 -14.13
C MET A 225 36.36 28.40 -14.98
N HIS A 226 35.44 29.26 -14.51
CA HIS A 226 34.16 29.51 -15.19
C HIS A 226 33.86 31.02 -15.24
N PRO A 227 34.46 31.76 -16.19
CA PRO A 227 34.14 33.18 -16.42
C PRO A 227 32.64 33.36 -16.70
N ASN A 228 32.02 34.40 -16.12
CA ASN A 228 30.58 34.71 -16.23
C ASN A 228 29.64 33.64 -15.63
N TYR A 229 30.15 32.76 -14.76
CA TYR A 229 29.32 31.80 -14.02
C TYR A 229 28.70 32.41 -12.77
N ASP A 230 27.40 32.68 -12.83
CA ASP A 230 26.61 33.00 -11.63
C ASP A 230 26.44 31.74 -10.75
N LYS A 231 27.08 31.75 -9.58
CA LYS A 231 27.04 30.66 -8.59
C LYS A 231 25.65 30.47 -7.97
N THR A 232 24.74 31.43 -8.10
CA THR A 232 23.35 31.29 -7.68
C THR A 232 22.52 30.45 -8.67
N LYS A 233 23.00 30.31 -9.91
CA LYS A 233 22.38 29.53 -10.99
C LYS A 233 23.21 28.30 -11.34
N VAL A 234 23.39 27.40 -10.37
CA VAL A 234 24.07 26.13 -10.61
C VAL A 234 23.37 25.28 -11.68
N THR A 235 24.15 24.54 -12.46
CA THR A 235 23.68 23.64 -13.53
C THR A 235 23.42 22.21 -13.05
N LEU A 236 23.18 22.07 -11.75
CA LEU A 236 23.05 20.80 -11.05
C LEU A 236 21.65 20.70 -10.46
N TYR A 237 21.18 19.48 -10.24
CA TYR A 237 19.96 19.27 -9.49
C TYR A 237 20.08 19.89 -8.09
N LYS A 238 19.16 20.81 -7.78
CA LYS A 238 19.15 21.54 -6.50
C LYS A 238 18.50 20.74 -5.36
N ASN A 239 17.67 19.76 -5.70
CA ASN A 239 16.95 18.96 -4.73
C ASN A 239 17.82 17.81 -4.20
N GLY A 240 17.85 17.62 -2.88
CA GLY A 240 18.44 16.42 -2.28
C GLY A 240 17.61 15.16 -2.54
N CYS A 241 18.29 14.02 -2.73
CA CYS A 241 17.62 12.77 -3.06
C CYS A 241 16.77 12.21 -1.93
N SER A 242 17.13 12.43 -0.67
CA SER A 242 16.33 11.97 0.47
C SER A 242 14.91 12.53 0.42
N LYS A 243 14.78 13.84 0.13
CA LYS A 243 13.47 14.48 -0.01
C LYS A 243 12.69 13.93 -1.21
N GLN A 244 13.32 13.79 -2.37
CA GLN A 244 12.64 13.33 -3.59
C GLN A 244 12.14 11.89 -3.47
N ILE A 245 12.96 11.01 -2.90
CA ILE A 245 12.57 9.62 -2.63
C ILE A 245 11.41 9.58 -1.64
N MET A 246 11.46 10.37 -0.56
CA MET A 246 10.37 10.41 0.42
C MET A 246 9.05 10.88 -0.19
N LEU A 247 9.07 11.92 -1.04
CA LEU A 247 7.87 12.38 -1.74
C LEU A 247 7.28 11.28 -2.65
N PHE A 248 8.14 10.51 -3.32
CA PHE A 248 7.71 9.36 -4.11
C PHE A 248 7.03 8.29 -3.24
N PHE A 249 7.66 7.87 -2.14
CA PHE A 249 7.10 6.87 -1.22
C PHE A 249 5.83 7.35 -0.52
N GLU A 250 5.74 8.61 -0.11
CA GLU A 250 4.54 9.21 0.48
C GLU A 250 3.38 9.19 -0.51
N LYS A 251 3.62 9.56 -1.78
CA LYS A 251 2.60 9.50 -2.82
C LYS A 251 2.15 8.06 -3.07
N LEU A 252 3.09 7.13 -3.15
CA LEU A 252 2.83 5.71 -3.34
C LEU A 252 1.97 5.13 -2.20
N LEU A 253 2.39 5.36 -0.96
CA LEU A 253 1.70 4.92 0.24
C LEU A 253 0.31 5.56 0.35
N SER A 254 0.17 6.83 0.00
CA SER A 254 -1.11 7.54 -0.02
C SER A 254 -2.10 6.92 -1.02
N VAL A 255 -1.64 6.54 -2.22
CA VAL A 255 -2.47 5.84 -3.22
C VAL A 255 -2.87 4.46 -2.71
N PHE A 256 -1.92 3.64 -2.24
CA PHE A 256 -2.24 2.31 -1.71
C PHE A 256 -3.15 2.36 -0.49
N GLY A 257 -2.93 3.30 0.43
CA GLY A 257 -3.78 3.45 1.62
C GLY A 257 -5.21 3.83 1.25
N ARG A 258 -5.41 4.75 0.30
CA ARG A 258 -6.76 5.07 -0.22
C ARG A 258 -7.41 3.85 -0.87
N SER A 259 -6.67 3.09 -1.66
CA SER A 259 -7.18 1.86 -2.29
C SER A 259 -7.56 0.79 -1.26
N ILE A 260 -6.73 0.54 -0.25
CA ILE A 260 -7.02 -0.41 0.83
C ILE A 260 -8.22 0.05 1.65
N PHE A 261 -8.30 1.33 1.98
CA PHE A 261 -9.42 1.87 2.75
C PHE A 261 -10.74 1.73 1.99
N THR A 262 -10.76 2.07 0.70
CA THR A 262 -11.95 1.91 -0.15
C THR A 262 -12.35 0.44 -0.32
N SER A 263 -11.39 -0.47 -0.55
CA SER A 263 -11.69 -1.91 -0.63
C SER A 263 -12.23 -2.45 0.70
N SER A 264 -11.72 -1.96 1.82
CA SER A 264 -12.19 -2.34 3.17
C SER A 264 -13.65 -1.98 3.40
N ILE A 265 -14.10 -0.81 2.92
CA ILE A 265 -15.51 -0.40 3.02
C ILE A 265 -16.39 -1.35 2.21
N VAL A 266 -15.97 -1.67 0.98
CA VAL A 266 -16.71 -2.63 0.13
C VAL A 266 -16.77 -4.00 0.79
N GLU A 267 -15.67 -4.47 1.39
CA GLU A 267 -15.63 -5.75 2.10
C GLU A 267 -16.60 -5.79 3.29
N TRP A 268 -16.64 -4.73 4.11
CA TRP A 268 -17.62 -4.62 5.19
C TRP A 268 -19.06 -4.69 4.68
N ILE A 269 -19.36 -4.02 3.57
CA ILE A 269 -20.67 -4.07 2.92
C ILE A 269 -21.00 -5.51 2.47
N VAL A 270 -20.04 -6.22 1.88
CA VAL A 270 -20.21 -7.62 1.45
C VAL A 270 -20.45 -8.54 2.64
N LEU A 271 -19.66 -8.44 3.72
CA LEU A 271 -19.83 -9.24 4.93
C LEU A 271 -21.20 -9.03 5.57
N LEU A 272 -21.69 -7.78 5.59
CA LEU A 272 -23.04 -7.48 6.06
C LEU A 272 -24.10 -8.15 5.18
N GLN A 273 -24.01 -8.01 3.85
CA GLN A 273 -24.95 -8.66 2.91
C GLN A 273 -24.95 -10.18 3.10
N MET A 274 -23.77 -10.78 3.23
CA MET A 274 -23.63 -12.21 3.46
C MET A 274 -24.25 -12.65 4.79
N ARG A 275 -24.09 -11.87 5.86
CA ARG A 275 -24.70 -12.17 7.16
C ARG A 275 -26.22 -12.13 7.11
N TYR A 276 -26.81 -11.13 6.44
CA TYR A 276 -28.26 -11.07 6.22
C TYR A 276 -28.76 -12.23 5.34
N LEU A 277 -28.00 -12.59 4.30
CA LEU A 277 -28.33 -13.73 3.44
C LEU A 277 -28.30 -15.05 4.21
N GLN A 278 -27.23 -15.29 4.97
CA GLN A 278 -27.01 -16.51 5.75
C GLN A 278 -28.09 -16.71 6.81
N THR A 279 -28.41 -15.67 7.58
CA THR A 279 -29.44 -15.74 8.63
C THR A 279 -30.84 -15.92 8.06
N SER A 280 -31.19 -15.20 6.98
CA SER A 280 -32.51 -15.36 6.33
C SER A 280 -32.69 -16.76 5.72
N ILE A 281 -31.66 -17.33 5.10
CA ILE A 281 -31.70 -18.71 4.58
C ILE A 281 -31.88 -19.70 5.73
N PHE A 282 -31.09 -19.56 6.79
CA PHE A 282 -31.15 -20.44 7.95
C PHE A 282 -32.53 -20.40 8.61
N THR A 283 -33.10 -19.22 8.84
CA THR A 283 -34.43 -19.09 9.44
C THR A 283 -35.54 -19.63 8.52
N ALA A 284 -35.49 -19.34 7.21
CA ALA A 284 -36.48 -19.90 6.27
C ALA A 284 -36.49 -21.43 6.28
N ARG A 285 -35.31 -22.04 6.41
CA ARG A 285 -35.15 -23.49 6.52
C ARG A 285 -35.71 -24.03 7.84
N MET A 286 -35.38 -23.40 8.95
CA MET A 286 -35.85 -23.81 10.28
C MET A 286 -37.38 -23.69 10.42
N SER A 287 -38.00 -22.71 9.75
CA SER A 287 -39.46 -22.52 9.75
C SER A 287 -40.21 -23.47 8.79
N GLY A 288 -39.52 -24.37 8.08
CA GLY A 288 -40.13 -25.29 7.10
C GLY A 288 -40.63 -24.60 5.81
N MET A 289 -40.60 -23.27 5.74
CA MET A 289 -41.00 -22.47 4.57
C MET A 289 -39.76 -21.96 3.82
N ALA A 290 -39.01 -22.87 3.22
CA ALA A 290 -37.69 -22.55 2.65
C ALA A 290 -37.72 -21.56 1.46
N ARG A 291 -38.88 -21.34 0.83
CA ARG A 291 -39.14 -20.28 -0.18
C ARG A 291 -39.94 -19.10 0.35
N GLY A 292 -40.41 -19.16 1.60
CA GLY A 292 -41.18 -18.10 2.24
C GLY A 292 -40.32 -16.91 2.63
N SER A 293 -40.98 -15.81 2.99
CA SER A 293 -40.31 -14.67 3.62
C SER A 293 -39.79 -15.09 4.99
N ALA A 294 -38.53 -14.75 5.28
CA ALA A 294 -37.92 -15.07 6.57
C ALA A 294 -36.99 -13.94 7.01
N PRO A 295 -36.89 -13.67 8.32
CA PRO A 295 -36.05 -12.61 8.85
C PRO A 295 -34.56 -12.93 8.64
N GLY A 296 -33.82 -11.98 8.06
CA GLY A 296 -32.37 -11.92 8.14
C GLY A 296 -31.96 -10.88 9.18
N TYR A 297 -30.90 -11.13 9.93
CA TYR A 297 -30.51 -10.28 11.06
C TYR A 297 -28.98 -10.28 11.25
N LEU A 298 -28.47 -9.29 11.97
CA LEU A 298 -27.03 -9.12 12.18
C LEU A 298 -26.54 -9.94 13.39
N MET A 299 -27.25 -9.85 14.52
CA MET A 299 -26.88 -10.47 15.80
C MET A 299 -27.99 -11.41 16.30
N ASP A 300 -27.58 -12.57 16.81
CA ASP A 300 -28.48 -13.60 17.36
C ASP A 300 -29.16 -13.13 18.67
N GLU A 301 -28.53 -12.20 19.39
CA GLU A 301 -29.05 -11.57 20.61
C GLU A 301 -29.01 -10.03 20.51
N CYS A 302 -29.95 -9.36 21.18
CA CYS A 302 -29.94 -7.90 21.26
C CYS A 302 -28.89 -7.43 22.28
N PRO A 303 -27.88 -6.62 21.88
CA PRO A 303 -26.84 -6.15 22.79
C PRO A 303 -27.36 -5.16 23.83
N PHE A 304 -28.52 -4.56 23.57
CA PHE A 304 -29.26 -3.78 24.54
C PHE A 304 -30.24 -4.71 25.25
N ARG A 305 -30.13 -4.85 26.58
CA ARG A 305 -31.20 -5.41 27.40
C ARG A 305 -32.44 -4.54 27.17
N CYS A 306 -33.36 -4.96 26.30
CA CYS A 306 -34.70 -4.38 26.26
C CYS A 306 -35.36 -4.73 27.60
N CYS A 307 -35.59 -3.69 28.39
CA CYS A 307 -35.66 -3.67 29.86
C CYS A 307 -36.77 -4.50 30.52
N ASP A 308 -36.55 -4.73 31.82
CA ASP A 308 -37.59 -4.64 32.85
C ASP A 308 -38.61 -3.53 32.53
N GLY A 309 -39.81 -3.94 32.12
CA GLY A 309 -41.06 -3.26 32.47
C GLY A 309 -41.54 -2.04 31.65
N ILE A 310 -40.76 -1.42 30.77
CA ILE A 310 -41.26 -0.26 30.00
C ILE A 310 -41.08 -0.47 28.49
N CYS A 311 -42.21 -0.48 27.81
CA CYS A 311 -42.42 -0.78 26.41
C CYS A 311 -41.61 0.16 25.48
N CYS A 312 -40.40 -0.26 25.10
CA CYS A 312 -39.65 0.38 24.04
C CYS A 312 -40.18 -0.09 22.68
N CYS A 313 -41.10 0.70 22.13
CA CYS A 313 -41.57 0.62 20.75
C CYS A 313 -40.44 1.04 19.79
N CYS A 314 -39.39 0.22 19.67
CA CYS A 314 -38.35 0.38 18.66
C CYS A 314 -38.50 -0.75 17.64
N ARG A 315 -38.45 -0.40 16.35
CA ARG A 315 -38.47 -1.28 15.16
C ARG A 315 -37.51 -2.48 15.19
N CYS A 316 -36.71 -2.65 16.23
CA CYS A 316 -35.92 -3.85 16.50
C CYS A 316 -36.80 -5.07 16.86
N CYS A 317 -37.99 -4.85 17.42
CA CYS A 317 -38.93 -5.92 17.76
C CYS A 317 -40.03 -5.94 16.71
N GLY A 318 -39.98 -6.91 15.78
CA GLY A 318 -41.08 -7.17 14.85
C GLY A 318 -42.34 -7.59 15.63
N CYS A 319 -43.15 -6.62 16.03
CA CYS A 319 -44.46 -6.86 16.64
C CYS A 319 -45.52 -6.95 15.54
N ASP A 320 -46.05 -8.14 15.32
CA ASP A 320 -47.31 -8.35 14.61
C ASP A 320 -48.45 -7.79 15.49
N GLY A 321 -48.83 -6.53 15.24
CA GLY A 321 -50.17 -5.92 15.35
C GLY A 321 -51.06 -6.08 16.60
N LEU A 322 -50.86 -7.04 17.50
CA LEU A 322 -51.80 -7.37 18.58
C LEU A 322 -51.48 -6.72 19.93
N CYS A 323 -50.26 -6.22 20.16
CA CYS A 323 -49.86 -5.66 21.46
C CYS A 323 -50.38 -4.24 21.76
N CYS A 324 -51.06 -3.57 20.82
CA CYS A 324 -51.54 -2.20 21.04
C CYS A 324 -52.97 -2.08 21.61
N ILE A 325 -53.69 -3.18 21.88
CA ILE A 325 -55.12 -3.12 22.24
C ILE A 325 -55.41 -3.21 23.75
N LEU A 326 -54.44 -3.56 24.60
CA LEU A 326 -54.74 -3.87 26.01
C LEU A 326 -54.51 -2.76 27.04
N TYR A 327 -54.12 -1.55 26.64
CA TYR A 327 -54.08 -0.40 27.54
C TYR A 327 -54.50 0.88 26.81
N GLY A 328 -55.80 1.02 26.62
CA GLY A 328 -56.50 2.27 26.34
C GLY A 328 -57.47 2.56 27.47
#